data_AF-A0A4E9EP72-F1
#
_entry.id   AF-A0A4E9EP72-F1
#
_cell.length_a   1.000
_cell.length_b   1.000
_cell.length_c   1.000
_cell.angle_alpha   90.00
_cell.angle_beta   90.00
_cell.angle_gamma   90.00
#
_symmetry.space_group_name_H-M   'P 1'
#
loop_
_entity.id
_entity.type
_entity.pdbx_description
1 polymer ?
#
loop_
_entity_poly.entity_id
_entity_poly.type
_entity_poly.pdbx_seq_one_letter_code
_entity_poly.pdbx_strand_id
1 'polypeptide(L)'
;MKFLLITANVGSLFEESCRIRNAWLSTFTQVIKESNAHFIAIHMQEVGGKNFEECISQVPTFLNHISGSMHEMGYSTGRAYLDLEFNLPESYNALGSLFFINDVTLPRIRQYDFVGKQFVKLEKVFESCDRGLLKCRMLRKAKFPKDFWPTVKWGRKGYMHCRFRIDQTVYDFVNVHLFHDESNIALIHENPSLYSENRKRALNFVLNELKRVNEDDKHSYPLFLFGDLNFRLDLQSFLNRITDDTDLREDSTESTQSSICSTDGCGDLLTASSQHTNELKPLTDFRRTVSAIEFRRSPDNFTSDIPTSCVLRIEKKLFDYFNHKRLLNEWQGYLEDDREAHNFPCLRELSINFPPTYPWSENPDESESLMKTRAPAWCDRVLMNARALEIVKRDKFAKYDSFGKDVCMGDHKPVMLSFSVIV
;
A
#
# COMPACT_ATOMS: atom_id res chain seq x y z
N MET A 1 23.59 -18.22 2.35
CA MET A 1 23.23 -16.80 2.50
C MET A 1 21.79 -16.72 3.00
N LYS A 2 21.50 -16.00 4.08
CA LYS A 2 20.12 -15.82 4.58
C LYS A 2 19.59 -14.43 4.23
N PHE A 3 18.37 -14.36 3.73
CA PHE A 3 17.70 -13.15 3.30
C PHE A 3 16.54 -12.82 4.24
N LEU A 4 16.31 -11.53 4.45
CA LEU A 4 15.10 -11.00 5.08
C LEU A 4 14.60 -9.81 4.26
N LEU A 5 13.40 -9.93 3.71
CA LEU A 5 12.73 -8.87 2.96
C LEU A 5 11.56 -8.39 3.80
N ILE A 6 11.44 -7.08 4.03
CA ILE A 6 10.37 -6.48 4.83
C ILE A 6 9.68 -5.38 4.02
N THR A 7 8.35 -5.40 3.96
CA THR A 7 7.56 -4.23 3.55
C THR A 7 6.83 -3.64 4.75
N ALA A 8 6.78 -2.31 4.84
CA ALA A 8 6.03 -1.60 5.87
C ALA A 8 5.56 -0.23 5.36
N ASN A 9 4.24 0.01 5.33
CA ASN A 9 3.73 1.36 5.26
C ASN A 9 3.95 2.03 6.63
N VAL A 10 4.76 3.09 6.66
CA VAL A 10 5.24 3.78 7.87
C VAL A 10 4.59 5.14 8.07
N GLY A 11 3.46 5.41 7.40
CA GLY A 11 2.79 6.72 7.46
C GLY A 11 2.45 7.16 8.90
N SER A 12 2.05 6.20 9.72
CA SER A 12 1.62 6.39 11.12
C SER A 12 2.81 6.51 12.09
N LEU A 13 4.02 6.12 11.65
CA LEU A 13 5.23 6.16 12.47
C LEU A 13 5.75 7.58 12.71
N PHE A 14 5.50 8.47 11.74
CA PHE A 14 5.98 9.84 11.74
C PHE A 14 4.94 10.86 12.21
N GLU A 15 3.80 10.43 12.76
CA GLU A 15 2.85 11.36 13.39
C GLU A 15 3.57 12.28 14.40
N GLU A 16 3.06 13.51 14.58
CA GLU A 16 3.67 14.53 15.44
C GLU A 16 3.92 14.03 16.87
N SER A 17 3.01 13.21 17.41
CA SER A 17 3.14 12.61 18.75
C SER A 17 4.25 11.56 18.85
N CYS A 18 4.62 10.94 17.72
CA CYS A 18 5.52 9.80 17.61
C CYS A 18 5.22 8.65 18.58
N ARG A 19 3.97 8.53 19.05
CA ARG A 19 3.55 7.68 20.17
C ARG A 19 3.89 6.20 19.97
N ILE A 20 3.89 5.72 18.72
CA ILE A 20 4.16 4.31 18.40
C ILE A 20 5.64 4.02 18.15
N ARG A 21 6.49 5.05 17.99
CA ARG A 21 7.83 4.91 17.41
C ARG A 21 8.75 3.97 18.19
N ASN A 22 8.75 4.06 19.52
CA ASN A 22 9.63 3.23 20.35
C ASN A 22 9.22 1.75 20.29
N ALA A 23 7.93 1.46 20.40
CA ALA A 23 7.41 0.10 20.30
C ALA A 23 7.65 -0.48 18.90
N TRP A 24 7.41 0.33 17.85
CA TRP A 24 7.67 -0.04 16.47
C TRP A 24 9.14 -0.41 16.25
N LEU A 25 10.07 0.45 16.67
CA LEU A 25 11.52 0.23 16.52
C LEU A 25 11.99 -1.01 17.31
N SER A 26 11.51 -1.18 18.55
CA SER A 26 11.84 -2.36 19.36
C SER A 26 11.41 -3.66 18.69
N THR A 27 10.16 -3.74 18.24
CA THR A 27 9.63 -4.92 17.55
C THR A 27 10.37 -5.18 16.24
N PHE A 28 10.62 -4.13 15.47
CA PHE A 28 11.34 -4.21 14.20
C PHE A 28 12.78 -4.72 14.38
N THR A 29 13.52 -4.16 15.34
CA THR A 29 14.89 -4.60 15.66
C THR A 29 14.92 -6.04 16.17
N GLN A 30 13.95 -6.45 16.99
CA GLN A 30 13.85 -7.81 17.48
C GLN A 30 13.65 -8.82 16.34
N VAL A 31 12.74 -8.54 15.39
CA VAL A 31 12.51 -9.38 14.21
C VAL A 31 13.77 -9.52 13.36
N ILE A 32 14.50 -8.43 13.14
CA ILE A 32 15.78 -8.46 12.41
C ILE A 32 16.80 -9.34 13.14
N LYS A 33 16.94 -9.17 14.46
CA LYS A 33 17.88 -9.94 15.28
C LYS A 33 17.58 -11.44 15.22
N GLU A 34 16.32 -11.83 15.42
CA GLU A 34 15.87 -13.23 15.36
C GLU A 34 16.05 -13.84 13.98
N SER A 35 15.92 -13.03 12.92
CA SER A 35 16.08 -13.50 11.55
C SER A 35 17.48 -14.04 11.28
N ASN A 36 18.54 -13.58 11.97
CA ASN A 36 19.94 -13.92 11.66
C ASN A 36 20.26 -13.81 10.15
N ALA A 37 19.66 -12.81 9.48
CA ALA A 37 19.86 -12.60 8.06
C ALA A 37 21.29 -12.15 7.76
N HIS A 38 21.71 -12.31 6.51
CA HIS A 38 22.98 -11.79 6.02
C HIS A 38 22.78 -10.64 5.02
N PHE A 39 21.64 -10.64 4.34
CA PHE A 39 21.19 -9.56 3.47
C PHE A 39 19.75 -9.19 3.84
N ILE A 40 19.53 -7.92 4.16
CA ILE A 40 18.22 -7.40 4.54
C ILE A 40 17.82 -6.33 3.54
N ALA A 41 16.60 -6.42 3.01
CA ALA A 41 15.98 -5.36 2.23
C ALA A 41 14.67 -4.93 2.89
N ILE A 42 14.55 -3.65 3.21
CA ILE A 42 13.37 -3.06 3.84
C ILE A 42 12.80 -2.03 2.86
N HIS A 43 11.54 -2.19 2.50
CA HIS A 43 10.79 -1.30 1.64
C HIS A 43 9.71 -0.61 2.46
N MET A 44 9.77 0.71 2.47
CA MET A 44 8.88 1.58 3.23
C MET A 44 8.03 2.41 2.30
N GLN A 45 6.77 2.59 2.66
CA GLN A 45 5.83 3.48 1.98
C GLN A 45 5.39 4.58 2.95
N GLU A 46 5.04 5.75 2.44
CA GLU A 46 4.68 6.93 3.24
C GLU A 46 5.79 7.40 4.20
N VAL A 47 7.03 7.34 3.71
CA VAL A 47 8.17 7.91 4.41
C VAL A 47 7.97 9.42 4.58
N GLY A 48 8.11 9.89 5.82
CA GLY A 48 7.80 11.26 6.21
C GLY A 48 6.40 11.44 6.80
N GLY A 49 5.54 10.43 6.71
CA GLY A 49 4.23 10.39 7.36
C GLY A 49 3.06 10.84 6.48
N LYS A 50 1.86 10.76 7.06
CA LYS A 50 0.60 11.24 6.44
C LYS A 50 0.61 12.76 6.25
N ASN A 51 1.15 13.49 7.23
CA ASN A 51 1.36 14.95 7.21
C ASN A 51 2.84 15.29 6.97
N PHE A 52 3.37 14.88 5.81
CA PHE A 52 4.80 14.94 5.52
C PHE A 52 5.41 16.34 5.60
N GLU A 53 4.66 17.41 5.32
CA GLU A 53 5.18 18.79 5.40
C GLU A 53 5.66 19.16 6.81
N GLU A 54 5.00 18.62 7.84
CA GLU A 54 5.31 18.87 9.25
C GLU A 54 6.27 17.81 9.80
N CYS A 55 6.12 16.57 9.35
CA CYS A 55 6.70 15.39 10.00
C CYS A 55 8.01 14.88 9.39
N ILE A 56 8.37 15.33 8.18
CA ILE A 56 9.55 14.81 7.46
C ILE A 56 10.88 15.08 8.20
N SER A 57 10.92 16.12 9.03
CA SER A 57 12.06 16.46 9.89
C SER A 57 12.44 15.34 10.86
N GLN A 58 11.52 14.40 11.13
CA GLN A 58 11.73 13.26 12.00
C GLN A 58 12.46 12.09 11.32
N VAL A 59 12.47 12.02 9.98
CA VAL A 59 13.02 10.88 9.22
C VAL A 59 14.52 10.69 9.46
N PRO A 60 15.38 11.74 9.47
CA PRO A 60 16.80 11.56 9.77
C PRO A 60 17.07 10.96 11.16
N THR A 61 16.33 11.40 12.18
CA THR A 61 16.44 10.85 13.54
C THR A 61 16.06 9.38 13.58
N PHE A 62 14.99 8.99 12.90
CA PHE A 62 14.59 7.60 12.74
C PHE A 62 15.67 6.76 12.03
N LEU A 63 16.24 7.29 10.94
CA LEU A 63 17.28 6.60 10.18
C LEU A 63 18.57 6.40 11.00
N ASN A 64 18.95 7.40 11.79
CA ASN A 64 20.10 7.33 12.69
C ASN A 64 19.90 6.24 13.76
N HIS A 65 18.69 6.12 14.31
CA HIS A 65 18.40 5.06 15.28
C HIS A 65 18.48 3.66 14.64
N ILE A 66 17.85 3.47 13.47
CA ILE A 66 17.93 2.17 12.78
C ILE A 66 19.37 1.84 12.41
N SER A 67 20.10 2.75 11.77
CA SER A 67 21.48 2.49 11.36
C SER A 67 22.41 2.20 12.54
N GLY A 68 22.23 2.88 13.68
CA GLY A 68 22.93 2.57 14.93
C GLY A 68 22.66 1.15 15.44
N SER A 69 21.38 0.78 15.60
CA SER A 69 20.99 -0.58 16.04
C SER A 69 21.47 -1.66 15.06
N MET A 70 21.43 -1.39 13.75
CA MET A 70 21.94 -2.30 12.72
C MET A 70 23.46 -2.46 12.79
N HIS A 71 24.20 -1.37 13.03
CA HIS A 71 25.64 -1.40 13.20
C HIS A 71 26.05 -2.28 14.39
N GLU A 72 25.37 -2.15 15.54
CA GLU A 72 25.60 -2.99 16.73
C GLU A 72 25.35 -4.48 16.47
N MET A 73 24.45 -4.81 15.55
CA MET A 73 24.16 -6.19 15.13
C MET A 73 25.11 -6.72 14.03
N GLY A 74 26.17 -5.99 13.69
CA GLY A 74 27.16 -6.42 12.69
C GLY A 74 26.78 -6.12 11.23
N TYR A 75 25.89 -5.15 11.01
CA TYR A 75 25.55 -4.61 9.69
C TYR A 75 26.13 -3.20 9.53
N SER A 76 27.45 -3.08 9.52
CA SER A 76 28.11 -1.78 9.36
C SER A 76 27.94 -1.20 7.95
N THR A 77 27.60 -2.04 6.96
CA THR A 77 27.32 -1.62 5.59
C THR A 77 25.83 -1.53 5.37
N GLY A 78 25.36 -0.34 4.96
CA GLY A 78 23.98 -0.16 4.54
C GLY A 78 23.80 0.91 3.49
N ARG A 79 22.68 0.85 2.78
CA ARG A 79 22.24 1.83 1.79
C ARG A 79 20.81 2.22 2.08
N ALA A 80 20.56 3.51 2.28
CA ALA A 80 19.22 4.05 2.47
C ALA A 80 18.88 5.03 1.36
N TYR A 81 17.78 4.78 0.66
CA TYR A 81 17.24 5.65 -0.38
C TYR A 81 15.86 6.10 0.06
N LEU A 82 15.69 7.39 0.35
CA LEU A 82 14.48 7.92 0.98
C LEU A 82 13.98 9.10 0.17
N ASP A 83 12.80 8.99 -0.43
CA ASP A 83 12.27 10.10 -1.21
C ASP A 83 11.63 11.13 -0.30
N LEU A 84 12.41 12.16 0.05
CA LEU A 84 12.00 13.25 0.94
C LEU A 84 11.77 14.58 0.19
N GLU A 85 11.92 14.60 -1.13
CA GLU A 85 11.85 15.81 -1.97
C GLU A 85 10.39 16.22 -2.29
N PHE A 86 9.58 16.47 -1.25
CA PHE A 86 8.15 16.82 -1.41
C PHE A 86 7.92 18.14 -2.15
N ASN A 87 8.94 19.01 -2.18
CA ASN A 87 8.97 20.23 -3.00
C ASN A 87 9.05 19.96 -4.51
N LEU A 88 9.23 18.72 -4.94
CA LEU A 88 9.21 18.27 -6.33
C LEU A 88 8.01 17.34 -6.60
N PRO A 89 6.77 17.88 -6.65
CA PRO A 89 5.55 17.08 -6.69
C PRO A 89 5.40 16.18 -7.92
N GLU A 90 6.08 16.50 -9.03
CA GLU A 90 6.05 15.67 -10.25
C GLU A 90 6.85 14.36 -10.11
N SER A 91 7.78 14.28 -9.15
CA SER A 91 8.64 13.10 -8.94
C SER A 91 8.56 12.48 -7.54
N TYR A 92 7.98 13.20 -6.58
CA TYR A 92 7.83 12.74 -5.21
C TYR A 92 6.84 11.55 -5.11
N ASN A 93 7.26 10.48 -4.45
CA ASN A 93 6.52 9.23 -4.23
C ASN A 93 6.60 8.70 -2.79
N ALA A 94 7.27 9.40 -1.86
CA ALA A 94 7.33 9.06 -0.43
C ALA A 94 7.78 7.61 -0.15
N LEU A 95 8.55 7.00 -1.05
CA LEU A 95 9.07 5.64 -0.88
C LEU A 95 10.43 5.67 -0.18
N GLY A 96 10.72 4.61 0.57
CA GLY A 96 12.04 4.37 1.17
C GLY A 96 12.52 2.95 0.93
N SER A 97 13.79 2.77 0.59
CA SER A 97 14.41 1.46 0.44
C SER A 97 15.72 1.43 1.23
N LEU A 98 15.77 0.58 2.25
CA LEU A 98 16.94 0.37 3.10
C LEU A 98 17.49 -1.03 2.83
N PHE A 99 18.81 -1.12 2.70
CA PHE A 99 19.53 -2.37 2.54
C PHE A 99 20.60 -2.45 3.62
N PHE A 100 20.69 -3.59 4.31
CA PHE A 100 21.73 -3.85 5.30
C PHE A 100 22.43 -5.16 4.98
N ILE A 101 23.75 -5.14 5.05
CA ILE A 101 24.61 -6.26 4.68
C ILE A 101 25.46 -6.63 5.88
N ASN A 102 25.37 -7.90 6.29
CA ASN A 102 26.18 -8.40 7.38
C ASN A 102 27.67 -8.35 6.97
N ASP A 103 28.51 -7.89 7.88
CA ASP A 103 29.93 -7.65 7.64
C ASP A 103 30.66 -8.87 7.03
N VAL A 104 30.26 -10.08 7.44
CA VAL A 104 30.89 -11.34 6.99
C VAL A 104 30.62 -11.62 5.51
N THR A 105 29.51 -11.13 4.96
CA THR A 105 29.11 -11.40 3.57
C THR A 105 29.39 -10.24 2.63
N LEU A 106 29.79 -9.07 3.12
CA LEU A 106 30.10 -7.89 2.32
C LEU A 106 30.97 -8.17 1.07
N PRO A 107 32.07 -8.96 1.13
CA PRO A 107 32.91 -9.22 -0.05
C PRO A 107 32.19 -9.91 -1.21
N ARG A 108 31.06 -10.56 -0.93
CA ARG A 108 30.27 -11.35 -1.88
C ARG A 108 29.18 -10.54 -2.57
N ILE A 109 28.95 -9.30 -2.14
CA ILE A 109 27.83 -8.46 -2.58
C ILE A 109 28.33 -7.27 -3.39
N ARG A 110 27.71 -7.05 -4.55
CA ARG A 110 27.91 -5.87 -5.39
C ARG A 110 26.56 -5.24 -5.70
N GLN A 111 26.49 -3.92 -5.79
CA GLN A 111 25.28 -3.21 -6.21
C GLN A 111 25.41 -2.78 -7.67
N TYR A 112 24.30 -2.80 -8.41
CA TYR A 112 24.30 -2.39 -9.80
C TYR A 112 24.19 -0.86 -9.93
N ASP A 113 25.08 -0.30 -10.71
CA ASP A 113 25.02 1.08 -11.21
C ASP A 113 24.23 1.08 -12.51
N PHE A 114 23.01 1.61 -12.49
CA PHE A 114 22.10 1.64 -13.64
C PHE A 114 22.56 2.58 -14.75
N VAL A 115 23.38 3.59 -14.43
CA VAL A 115 23.90 4.55 -15.41
C VAL A 115 25.18 4.01 -16.04
N GLY A 116 26.11 3.50 -15.22
CA GLY A 116 27.34 2.87 -15.68
C GLY A 116 27.17 1.44 -16.19
N LYS A 117 25.97 0.86 -16.03
CA LYS A 117 25.58 -0.50 -16.44
C LYS A 117 26.53 -1.60 -15.92
N GLN A 118 27.03 -1.44 -14.71
CA GLN A 118 28.02 -2.34 -14.13
C GLN A 118 27.76 -2.60 -12.65
N PHE A 119 28.31 -3.70 -12.12
CA PHE A 119 28.24 -3.99 -10.69
C PHE A 119 29.45 -3.41 -9.98
N VAL A 120 29.21 -2.57 -8.97
CA VAL A 120 30.24 -1.93 -8.16
C VAL A 120 30.35 -2.58 -6.78
N LYS A 121 31.57 -2.60 -6.23
CA LYS A 121 31.82 -3.08 -4.87
C LYS A 121 31.24 -2.07 -3.87
N LEU A 122 30.65 -2.57 -2.79
CA LEU A 122 30.16 -1.73 -1.70
C LEU A 122 31.30 -1.45 -0.71
N GLU A 123 31.40 -0.18 -0.31
CA GLU A 123 32.28 0.25 0.77
C GLU A 123 31.64 -0.08 2.12
N LYS A 124 32.48 -0.40 3.12
CA LYS A 124 32.05 -0.80 4.47
C LYS A 124 31.60 0.41 5.29
N VAL A 125 30.48 0.98 4.90
CA VAL A 125 29.89 2.20 5.49
C VAL A 125 28.38 2.21 5.25
N PHE A 126 27.66 2.91 6.12
CA PHE A 126 26.26 3.25 5.93
C PHE A 126 26.15 4.55 5.12
N GLU A 127 25.49 4.50 3.96
CA GLU A 127 25.24 5.67 3.12
C GLU A 127 23.74 5.90 2.96
N SER A 128 23.31 7.15 3.08
CA SER A 128 21.93 7.56 2.83
C SER A 128 21.86 8.60 1.72
N CYS A 129 20.86 8.48 0.86
CA CYS A 129 20.52 9.45 -0.16
C CYS A 129 19.04 9.80 -0.01
N ASP A 130 18.78 11.05 0.41
CA ASP A 130 17.44 11.59 0.63
C ASP A 130 17.09 12.76 -0.32
N ARG A 131 18.06 13.17 -1.14
CA ARG A 131 17.97 14.24 -2.13
C ARG A 131 18.59 13.80 -3.45
N GLY A 132 18.06 14.30 -4.56
CA GLY A 132 18.56 14.00 -5.90
C GLY A 132 18.37 12.54 -6.30
N LEU A 133 17.36 11.84 -5.78
CA LEU A 133 17.17 10.40 -6.04
C LEU A 133 16.97 10.08 -7.52
N LEU A 134 16.38 10.99 -8.30
CA LEU A 134 16.27 10.84 -9.76
C LEU A 134 17.64 10.77 -10.47
N LYS A 135 18.67 11.36 -9.87
CA LYS A 135 20.06 11.34 -10.37
C LYS A 135 20.89 10.24 -9.71
N CYS A 136 20.33 9.54 -8.72
CA CYS A 136 21.04 8.46 -8.05
C CYS A 136 21.26 7.31 -9.03
N ARG A 137 22.52 6.92 -9.21
CA ARG A 137 22.91 5.88 -10.16
C ARG A 137 22.61 4.46 -9.68
N MET A 138 22.44 4.31 -8.36
CA MET A 138 22.36 3.01 -7.67
C MET A 138 20.91 2.51 -7.52
N LEU A 139 19.93 3.30 -7.95
CA LEU A 139 18.51 2.96 -7.97
C LEU A 139 17.83 3.55 -9.21
N ARG A 140 16.68 3.00 -9.57
CA ARG A 140 15.71 3.65 -10.45
C ARG A 140 14.47 3.98 -9.64
N LYS A 141 13.85 5.12 -9.88
CA LYS A 141 12.54 5.44 -9.30
C LYS A 141 11.67 6.15 -10.33
N ALA A 142 10.37 5.99 -10.18
CA ALA A 142 9.40 6.78 -10.91
C ALA A 142 8.12 6.98 -10.08
N LYS A 143 7.44 8.08 -10.34
CA LYS A 143 6.05 8.30 -9.93
C LYS A 143 5.13 7.79 -11.04
N PHE A 144 3.95 7.30 -10.70
CA PHE A 144 2.99 6.89 -11.73
C PHE A 144 2.46 8.09 -12.54
N PRO A 145 2.26 7.93 -13.86
CA PRO A 145 1.67 8.98 -14.70
C PRO A 145 0.29 9.43 -14.20
N LYS A 146 0.02 10.73 -14.28
CA LYS A 146 -1.26 11.33 -13.81
C LYS A 146 -2.48 10.77 -14.55
N ASP A 147 -2.31 10.41 -15.82
CA ASP A 147 -3.38 9.84 -16.66
C ASP A 147 -3.73 8.38 -16.30
N PHE A 148 -2.99 7.76 -15.39
CA PHE A 148 -3.38 6.45 -14.85
C PHE A 148 -4.60 6.56 -13.95
N TRP A 149 -4.82 7.73 -13.36
CA TRP A 149 -6.02 8.02 -12.59
C TRP A 149 -6.40 9.50 -12.77
N PRO A 150 -7.07 9.88 -13.87
CA PRO A 150 -7.35 11.27 -14.17
C PRO A 150 -8.30 11.94 -13.16
N THR A 151 -9.20 11.17 -12.54
CA THR A 151 -10.24 11.71 -11.64
C THR A 151 -9.75 12.00 -10.22
N VAL A 152 -8.54 11.55 -9.85
CA VAL A 152 -8.04 11.65 -8.48
C VAL A 152 -6.59 12.14 -8.49
N LYS A 153 -6.33 13.18 -7.68
CA LYS A 153 -5.01 13.79 -7.55
C LYS A 153 -4.10 12.93 -6.66
N TRP A 154 -3.69 11.76 -7.14
CA TRP A 154 -2.74 10.93 -6.41
C TRP A 154 -1.32 11.51 -6.50
N GLY A 155 -0.85 12.06 -5.37
CA GLY A 155 0.42 12.76 -5.31
C GLY A 155 1.65 11.88 -5.13
N ARG A 156 1.53 10.68 -4.52
CA ARG A 156 2.67 10.02 -3.86
C ARG A 156 2.80 8.52 -4.17
N LYS A 157 2.37 8.06 -5.35
CA LYS A 157 2.37 6.62 -5.72
C LYS A 157 3.39 6.35 -6.82
N GLY A 158 4.09 5.23 -6.76
CA GLY A 158 5.18 4.92 -7.68
C GLY A 158 5.97 3.67 -7.30
N TYR A 159 7.22 3.61 -7.76
CA TYR A 159 8.14 2.52 -7.42
C TYR A 159 9.59 2.98 -7.25
N MET A 160 10.39 2.16 -6.56
CA MET A 160 11.86 2.20 -6.54
C MET A 160 12.42 0.82 -6.88
N HIS A 161 13.50 0.75 -7.65
CA HIS A 161 14.14 -0.49 -8.10
C HIS A 161 15.63 -0.43 -7.78
N CYS A 162 16.10 -1.40 -7.01
CA CYS A 162 17.51 -1.64 -6.75
C CYS A 162 17.90 -3.04 -7.23
N ARG A 163 19.15 -3.19 -7.68
CA ARG A 163 19.67 -4.46 -8.18
C ARG A 163 20.99 -4.79 -7.49
N PHE A 164 21.12 -6.02 -7.02
CA PHE A 164 22.33 -6.52 -6.36
C PHE A 164 22.79 -7.81 -7.02
N ARG A 165 24.11 -8.03 -7.04
CA ARG A 165 24.70 -9.34 -7.31
C ARG A 165 25.23 -9.88 -6.00
N ILE A 166 24.75 -11.06 -5.63
CA ILE A 166 25.20 -11.80 -4.46
C ILE A 166 25.80 -13.10 -5.00
N ASP A 167 27.11 -13.23 -4.83
CA ASP A 167 27.92 -14.26 -5.47
C ASP A 167 27.72 -14.26 -7.00
N GLN A 168 27.11 -15.32 -7.55
CA GLN A 168 26.86 -15.46 -8.99
C GLN A 168 25.44 -15.04 -9.40
N THR A 169 24.53 -14.82 -8.45
CA THR A 169 23.12 -14.53 -8.75
C THR A 169 22.84 -13.03 -8.66
N VAL A 170 22.16 -12.50 -9.68
CA VAL A 170 21.65 -11.14 -9.70
C VAL A 170 20.22 -11.14 -9.16
N TYR A 171 19.88 -10.20 -8.29
CA TYR A 171 18.57 -10.06 -7.65
C TYR A 171 18.03 -8.65 -7.89
N ASP A 172 16.75 -8.57 -8.26
CA ASP A 172 15.99 -7.33 -8.35
C ASP A 172 15.07 -7.18 -7.13
N PHE A 173 15.16 -6.04 -6.45
CA PHE A 173 14.30 -5.66 -5.33
C PHE A 173 13.54 -4.38 -5.71
N VAL A 174 12.21 -4.46 -5.69
CA VAL A 174 11.34 -3.39 -6.19
C VAL A 174 10.32 -3.01 -5.13
N ASN A 175 10.45 -1.80 -4.59
CA ASN A 175 9.49 -1.17 -3.70
C ASN A 175 8.37 -0.57 -4.54
N VAL A 176 7.11 -0.95 -4.29
CA VAL A 176 5.95 -0.44 -5.02
C VAL A 176 4.91 0.09 -4.05
N HIS A 177 4.35 1.26 -4.35
CA HIS A 177 3.20 1.80 -3.63
C HIS A 177 2.08 2.12 -4.61
N LEU A 178 1.07 1.26 -4.69
CA LEU A 178 -0.03 1.38 -5.63
C LEU A 178 -1.14 2.31 -5.12
N PHE A 179 -2.10 2.62 -5.98
CA PHE A 179 -3.26 3.46 -5.65
C PHE A 179 -4.19 2.75 -4.65
N HIS A 180 -4.74 3.51 -3.71
CA HIS A 180 -5.72 3.02 -2.75
C HIS A 180 -7.15 3.39 -3.18
N ASP A 181 -8.13 2.77 -2.52
CA ASP A 181 -9.53 3.10 -2.74
C ASP A 181 -9.89 4.44 -2.09
N GLU A 182 -10.50 5.35 -2.85
CA GLU A 182 -10.97 6.64 -2.33
C GLU A 182 -12.32 6.50 -1.59
N SER A 183 -13.18 5.61 -2.07
CA SER A 183 -14.56 5.42 -1.58
C SER A 183 -14.89 3.94 -1.42
N ASN A 184 -15.46 3.56 -0.27
CA ASN A 184 -16.01 2.22 -0.09
C ASN A 184 -17.31 2.01 -0.92
N ILE A 185 -18.07 3.09 -1.15
CA ILE A 185 -19.37 3.06 -1.85
C ILE A 185 -19.19 2.93 -3.37
N ALA A 186 -18.13 3.51 -3.94
CA ALA A 186 -17.92 3.52 -5.40
C ALA A 186 -17.78 2.10 -5.98
N LEU A 187 -17.23 1.18 -5.17
CA LEU A 187 -17.11 -0.23 -5.54
C LEU A 187 -18.45 -0.97 -5.60
N ILE A 188 -19.49 -0.46 -4.94
CA ILE A 188 -20.82 -1.08 -4.89
C ILE A 188 -21.72 -0.47 -5.96
N HIS A 189 -21.75 0.87 -6.08
CA HIS A 189 -22.71 1.57 -6.95
C HIS A 189 -22.18 1.98 -8.32
N GLU A 190 -20.86 2.14 -8.48
CA GLU A 190 -20.31 2.68 -9.73
C GLU A 190 -19.67 1.59 -10.57
N ASN A 191 -18.54 1.06 -10.11
CA ASN A 191 -17.78 0.05 -10.82
C ASN A 191 -16.93 -0.74 -9.81
N PRO A 192 -17.27 -2.01 -9.53
CA PRO A 192 -16.52 -2.88 -8.62
C PRO A 192 -15.05 -3.08 -8.99
N SER A 193 -14.67 -2.83 -10.25
CA SER A 193 -13.31 -2.99 -10.75
C SER A 193 -12.53 -1.68 -10.85
N LEU A 194 -13.12 -0.53 -10.48
CA LEU A 194 -12.52 0.79 -10.72
C LEU A 194 -11.12 0.92 -10.10
N TYR A 195 -10.98 0.58 -8.82
CA TYR A 195 -9.69 0.69 -8.11
C TYR A 195 -8.72 -0.42 -8.50
N SER A 196 -9.20 -1.65 -8.67
CA SER A 196 -8.35 -2.80 -9.03
C SER A 196 -7.78 -2.69 -10.44
N GLU A 197 -8.54 -2.21 -11.43
CA GLU A 197 -8.03 -2.00 -12.80
C GLU A 197 -6.97 -0.90 -12.86
N ASN A 198 -7.10 0.15 -12.06
CA ASN A 198 -6.07 1.20 -11.98
C ASN A 198 -4.80 0.73 -11.24
N ARG A 199 -4.93 -0.09 -10.18
CA ARG A 199 -3.79 -0.79 -9.57
C ARG A 199 -3.12 -1.71 -10.58
N LYS A 200 -3.89 -2.44 -11.39
CA LYS A 200 -3.39 -3.30 -12.47
C LYS A 200 -2.66 -2.54 -13.55
N ARG A 201 -3.19 -1.40 -14.01
CA ARG A 201 -2.50 -0.50 -14.95
C ARG A 201 -1.16 -0.03 -14.38
N ALA A 202 -1.14 0.39 -13.11
CA ALA A 202 0.07 0.85 -12.43
C ALA A 202 1.12 -0.26 -12.26
N LEU A 203 0.73 -1.46 -11.82
CA LEU A 203 1.67 -2.56 -11.65
C LEU A 203 2.19 -3.11 -12.99
N ASN A 204 1.35 -3.16 -14.04
CA ASN A 204 1.78 -3.51 -15.39
C ASN A 204 2.82 -2.51 -15.93
N PHE A 205 2.68 -1.22 -15.62
CA PHE A 205 3.71 -0.22 -15.94
C PHE A 205 5.04 -0.55 -15.27
N VAL A 206 5.05 -0.87 -13.96
CA VAL A 206 6.27 -1.29 -13.26
C VAL A 206 6.90 -2.51 -13.94
N LEU A 207 6.11 -3.55 -14.22
CA LEU A 207 6.59 -4.78 -14.87
C LEU A 207 7.19 -4.51 -16.25
N ASN A 208 6.60 -3.61 -17.03
CA ASN A 208 7.13 -3.22 -18.33
C ASN A 208 8.43 -2.41 -18.20
N GLU A 209 8.53 -1.52 -17.22
CA GLU A 209 9.75 -0.76 -16.93
C GLU A 209 10.92 -1.63 -16.44
N LEU A 210 10.63 -2.75 -15.76
CA LEU A 210 11.64 -3.74 -15.38
C LEU A 210 12.13 -4.53 -16.60
N LYS A 211 11.22 -4.93 -17.50
CA LYS A 211 11.58 -5.62 -18.75
C LYS A 211 12.50 -4.76 -19.62
N ARG A 212 12.22 -3.46 -19.76
CA ARG A 212 13.03 -2.53 -20.58
C ARG A 212 14.49 -2.42 -20.14
N VAL A 213 14.80 -2.72 -18.87
CA VAL A 213 16.16 -2.61 -18.30
C VAL A 213 16.88 -3.95 -18.19
N ASN A 214 16.18 -5.05 -18.47
CA ASN A 214 16.84 -6.34 -18.63
C ASN A 214 17.32 -6.45 -20.07
N GLU A 215 18.61 -6.17 -20.28
CA GLU A 215 19.25 -6.26 -21.61
C GLU A 215 19.32 -7.72 -22.11
N ASP A 216 19.34 -8.69 -21.19
CA ASP A 216 19.28 -10.12 -21.50
C ASP A 216 17.81 -10.59 -21.55
N ASP A 217 17.23 -10.56 -22.75
CA ASP A 217 15.90 -11.12 -23.05
C ASP A 217 15.79 -12.61 -22.68
N LYS A 218 16.93 -13.31 -22.60
CA LYS A 218 16.96 -14.75 -22.37
C LYS A 218 16.71 -15.15 -20.92
N HIS A 219 17.01 -14.29 -19.93
CA HIS A 219 16.94 -14.68 -18.52
C HIS A 219 16.47 -13.55 -17.62
N SER A 220 15.21 -13.64 -17.15
CA SER A 220 14.77 -12.78 -16.04
C SER A 220 15.51 -13.15 -14.76
N TYR A 221 16.14 -12.17 -14.12
CA TYR A 221 16.72 -12.33 -12.80
C TYR A 221 15.64 -12.64 -11.76
N PRO A 222 15.95 -13.35 -10.66
CA PRO A 222 15.09 -13.40 -9.49
C PRO A 222 14.59 -12.00 -9.10
N LEU A 223 13.28 -11.80 -9.20
CA LEU A 223 12.60 -10.54 -8.91
C LEU A 223 11.79 -10.69 -7.62
N PHE A 224 12.03 -9.81 -6.67
CA PHE A 224 11.21 -9.58 -5.49
C PHE A 224 10.56 -8.20 -5.60
N LEU A 225 9.25 -8.17 -5.82
CA LEU A 225 8.44 -6.96 -5.90
C LEU A 225 7.54 -6.91 -4.67
N PHE A 226 7.74 -5.92 -3.82
CA PHE A 226 7.08 -5.86 -2.53
C PHE A 226 6.81 -4.43 -2.07
N GLY A 227 5.78 -4.26 -1.28
CA GLY A 227 5.30 -2.94 -0.90
C GLY A 227 3.85 -2.95 -0.43
N ASP A 228 3.32 -1.76 -0.22
CA ASP A 228 1.87 -1.52 -0.12
C ASP A 228 1.26 -1.53 -1.53
N LEU A 229 0.84 -2.72 -1.95
CA LEU A 229 0.16 -2.94 -3.22
C LEU A 229 -1.30 -2.53 -3.17
N ASN A 230 -1.84 -2.18 -2.00
CA ASN A 230 -3.22 -1.77 -1.81
C ASN A 230 -4.26 -2.74 -2.40
N PHE A 231 -3.91 -4.02 -2.61
CA PHE A 231 -4.86 -5.05 -3.03
C PHE A 231 -5.95 -5.22 -1.98
N ARG A 232 -7.19 -5.37 -2.45
CA ARG A 232 -8.41 -5.47 -1.65
C ARG A 232 -9.16 -6.74 -1.99
N LEU A 233 -10.09 -7.07 -1.11
CA LEU A 233 -11.00 -8.20 -1.32
C LEU A 233 -11.94 -7.91 -2.49
N ASP A 234 -12.38 -8.98 -3.15
CA ASP A 234 -13.58 -9.00 -3.98
C ASP A 234 -14.77 -8.61 -3.10
N LEU A 235 -15.11 -7.31 -3.16
CA LEU A 235 -16.03 -6.71 -2.20
C LEU A 235 -17.41 -7.36 -2.26
N GLN A 236 -17.91 -7.73 -3.45
CA GLN A 236 -19.21 -8.36 -3.58
C GLN A 236 -19.24 -9.73 -2.90
N SER A 237 -18.24 -10.57 -3.19
CA SER A 237 -18.10 -11.90 -2.59
C SER A 237 -17.93 -11.81 -1.07
N PHE A 238 -17.10 -10.87 -0.61
CA PHE A 238 -16.86 -10.62 0.80
C PHE A 238 -18.09 -10.11 1.55
N LEU A 239 -18.82 -9.14 1.00
CA LEU A 239 -20.03 -8.59 1.61
C LEU A 239 -21.09 -9.69 1.78
N ASN A 240 -21.37 -10.45 0.72
CA ASN A 240 -22.31 -11.57 0.77
C ASN A 240 -21.99 -12.56 1.91
N ARG A 241 -20.71 -12.78 2.23
CA ARG A 241 -20.28 -13.68 3.31
C ARG A 241 -20.55 -13.12 4.71
N ILE A 242 -20.27 -11.84 4.94
CA ILE A 242 -20.33 -11.26 6.29
C ILE A 242 -21.70 -10.70 6.65
N THR A 243 -22.56 -10.50 5.64
CA THR A 243 -23.92 -9.97 5.75
C THR A 243 -24.97 -11.02 5.36
N ASP A 244 -24.66 -12.30 5.53
CA ASP A 244 -25.64 -13.38 5.35
C ASP A 244 -26.86 -13.14 6.25
N ASP A 245 -28.05 -13.48 5.75
CA ASP A 245 -29.35 -13.22 6.40
C ASP A 245 -29.66 -11.74 6.73
N THR A 246 -29.16 -10.79 5.93
CA THR A 246 -29.48 -9.36 6.10
C THR A 246 -30.12 -8.75 4.86
N ASP A 247 -30.94 -7.73 5.08
CA ASP A 247 -31.54 -6.90 4.04
C ASP A 247 -30.66 -5.67 3.78
N LEU A 248 -30.45 -5.34 2.50
CA LEU A 248 -29.75 -4.14 2.04
C LEU A 248 -30.68 -2.92 2.12
N ARG A 249 -30.22 -1.84 2.76
CA ARG A 249 -30.88 -0.52 2.75
C ARG A 249 -29.90 0.55 2.28
N GLU A 250 -30.39 1.48 1.46
CA GLU A 250 -29.58 2.56 0.88
C GLU A 250 -30.10 3.92 1.36
N ASP A 251 -29.22 4.73 1.94
CA ASP A 251 -29.51 6.11 2.31
C ASP A 251 -29.12 7.04 1.16
N SER A 252 -30.11 7.63 0.49
CA SER A 252 -29.90 8.63 -0.56
C SER A 252 -29.96 10.05 0.00
N THR A 253 -28.95 10.88 -0.27
CA THR A 253 -29.06 12.33 -0.11
C THR A 253 -29.60 12.95 -1.41
N GLU A 254 -30.75 13.63 -1.35
CA GLU A 254 -31.16 14.52 -2.46
C GLU A 254 -30.22 15.73 -2.51
N SER A 255 -29.58 15.96 -3.65
CA SER A 255 -28.79 17.18 -3.88
C SER A 255 -29.75 18.36 -4.04
N THR A 256 -29.97 19.13 -2.97
CA THR A 256 -30.71 20.40 -3.06
C THR A 256 -29.83 21.43 -3.78
N GLN A 257 -30.10 21.70 -5.06
CA GLN A 257 -29.59 22.89 -5.71
C GLN A 257 -30.21 24.13 -5.04
N SER A 258 -29.31 25.02 -4.62
CA SER A 258 -29.50 26.41 -4.20
C SER A 258 -30.87 27.02 -4.54
N SER A 259 -31.65 27.33 -3.50
CA SER A 259 -32.70 28.34 -3.56
C SER A 259 -32.06 29.70 -3.86
N ILE A 260 -32.06 30.10 -5.13
CA ILE A 260 -31.86 31.50 -5.51
C ILE A 260 -33.10 32.25 -5.05
N CYS A 261 -32.96 33.02 -3.97
CA CYS A 261 -33.90 34.04 -3.56
C CYS A 261 -33.97 35.12 -4.66
N SER A 262 -35.16 35.35 -5.21
CA SER A 262 -35.46 36.56 -5.99
C SER A 262 -36.57 37.32 -5.28
N THR A 263 -36.17 38.30 -4.48
CA THR A 263 -37.01 39.39 -4.00
C THR A 263 -37.08 40.48 -5.06
N ASP A 264 -38.31 40.83 -5.46
CA ASP A 264 -38.85 42.13 -5.88
C ASP A 264 -37.98 43.13 -6.67
N GLY A 265 -38.49 43.56 -7.83
CA GLY A 265 -38.00 44.77 -8.50
C GLY A 265 -38.52 44.99 -9.92
N CYS A 266 -39.58 45.78 -10.04
CA CYS A 266 -40.22 46.32 -11.24
C CYS A 266 -39.25 46.96 -12.26
N GLY A 267 -39.50 46.83 -13.58
CA GLY A 267 -38.78 47.63 -14.59
C GLY A 267 -38.87 47.16 -16.06
N ASP A 268 -40.02 47.41 -16.65
CA ASP A 268 -40.42 47.58 -18.06
C ASP A 268 -39.36 47.77 -19.19
N LEU A 269 -39.66 47.17 -20.36
CA LEU A 269 -39.48 47.62 -21.78
C LEU A 269 -38.87 46.61 -22.80
N LEU A 270 -39.76 46.12 -23.69
CA LEU A 270 -39.71 46.09 -25.18
C LEU A 270 -38.32 45.90 -25.86
N THR A 271 -38.06 45.02 -26.84
CA THR A 271 -38.83 44.64 -28.04
C THR A 271 -38.02 43.63 -28.89
N ALA A 272 -38.75 42.79 -29.65
CA ALA A 272 -38.51 42.33 -31.04
C ALA A 272 -37.37 41.34 -31.42
N SER A 273 -37.83 40.11 -31.68
CA SER A 273 -37.70 39.30 -32.92
C SER A 273 -36.38 38.62 -33.35
N SER A 274 -36.54 37.29 -33.45
CA SER A 274 -36.03 36.33 -34.46
C SER A 274 -34.55 35.91 -34.41
N GLN A 275 -34.29 34.62 -34.17
CA GLN A 275 -34.16 33.60 -35.21
C GLN A 275 -33.99 32.19 -34.61
N HIS A 276 -34.60 31.21 -35.28
CA HIS A 276 -34.55 29.78 -34.98
C HIS A 276 -33.15 29.20 -35.15
N THR A 277 -32.63 28.51 -34.13
CA THR A 277 -31.75 27.34 -34.31
C THR A 277 -32.10 26.28 -33.28
N ASN A 278 -32.41 25.08 -33.79
CA ASN A 278 -32.63 23.87 -33.02
C ASN A 278 -31.32 23.40 -32.39
N GLU A 279 -31.18 23.48 -31.07
CA GLU A 279 -30.15 22.73 -30.35
C GLU A 279 -30.76 21.99 -29.16
N LEU A 280 -30.45 20.68 -29.11
CA LEU A 280 -30.88 19.72 -28.12
C LEU A 280 -30.53 20.18 -26.69
N LYS A 281 -31.53 20.25 -25.81
CA LYS A 281 -31.28 20.26 -24.36
C LYS A 281 -30.68 18.92 -23.93
N PRO A 282 -29.59 18.90 -23.14
CA PRO A 282 -29.14 17.67 -22.50
C PRO A 282 -30.17 17.28 -21.43
N LEU A 283 -30.64 16.04 -21.47
CA LEU A 283 -31.35 15.39 -20.37
C LEU A 283 -30.41 15.40 -19.15
N THR A 284 -30.74 16.20 -18.14
CA THR A 284 -30.09 16.17 -16.83
C THR A 284 -30.54 14.90 -16.12
N ASP A 285 -29.72 13.87 -16.21
CA ASP A 285 -29.93 12.61 -15.49
C ASP A 285 -29.62 12.85 -14.00
N PHE A 286 -30.67 12.95 -13.18
CA PHE A 286 -30.58 13.09 -11.73
C PHE A 286 -30.01 11.80 -11.13
N ARG A 287 -28.68 11.63 -11.14
CA ARG A 287 -28.02 10.54 -10.40
C ARG A 287 -28.15 10.81 -8.90
N ARG A 288 -29.07 10.10 -8.24
CA ARG A 288 -29.07 9.94 -6.78
C ARG A 288 -27.70 9.46 -6.35
N THR A 289 -27.04 10.21 -5.48
CA THR A 289 -25.75 9.83 -4.91
C THR A 289 -26.03 9.12 -3.59
N VAL A 290 -25.72 7.83 -3.53
CA VAL A 290 -25.87 7.03 -2.30
C VAL A 290 -24.82 7.51 -1.29
N SER A 291 -25.28 7.91 -0.11
CA SER A 291 -24.44 8.49 0.95
C SER A 291 -23.98 7.44 1.95
N ALA A 292 -24.83 6.43 2.19
CA ALA A 292 -24.53 5.29 3.04
C ALA A 292 -25.30 4.05 2.58
N ILE A 293 -24.75 2.89 2.90
CA ILE A 293 -25.35 1.58 2.67
C ILE A 293 -25.37 0.86 4.01
N GLU A 294 -26.51 0.29 4.38
CA GLU A 294 -26.68 -0.48 5.59
C GLU A 294 -27.17 -1.89 5.29
N PHE A 295 -26.55 -2.87 5.93
CA PHE A 295 -27.05 -4.24 6.00
C PHE A 295 -27.68 -4.43 7.37
N ARG A 296 -28.97 -4.81 7.40
CA ARG A 296 -29.71 -4.94 8.65
C ARG A 296 -30.37 -6.30 8.75
N ARG A 297 -30.39 -6.89 9.94
CA ARG A 297 -31.21 -8.08 10.19
C ARG A 297 -32.69 -7.69 10.11
N SER A 298 -33.51 -8.58 9.55
CA SER A 298 -34.96 -8.47 9.65
C SER A 298 -35.36 -8.37 11.14
N PRO A 299 -36.30 -7.49 11.51
CA PRO A 299 -36.76 -7.40 12.89
C PRO A 299 -37.47 -8.70 13.28
N ASP A 300 -36.87 -9.47 14.19
CA ASP A 300 -37.59 -10.54 14.87
C ASP A 300 -38.78 -9.91 15.63
N ASN A 301 -39.96 -10.53 15.55
CA ASN A 301 -41.22 -10.06 16.13
C ASN A 301 -41.20 -9.82 17.67
N PHE A 302 -40.05 -9.92 18.34
CA PHE A 302 -39.92 -9.91 19.79
C PHE A 302 -38.99 -8.83 20.38
N THR A 303 -38.29 -8.02 19.58
CA THR A 303 -37.44 -6.93 20.12
C THR A 303 -37.43 -5.70 19.21
N SER A 304 -38.07 -4.61 19.64
CA SER A 304 -38.20 -3.34 18.92
C SER A 304 -36.99 -2.41 19.01
N ASP A 305 -35.78 -2.96 19.13
CA ASP A 305 -34.56 -2.14 19.20
C ASP A 305 -34.00 -1.92 17.80
N ILE A 306 -34.53 -0.91 17.11
CA ILE A 306 -34.09 -0.51 15.77
C ILE A 306 -32.56 -0.36 15.69
N PRO A 307 -31.82 0.24 16.65
CA PRO A 307 -30.36 0.41 16.54
C PRO A 307 -29.56 -0.91 16.48
N THR A 308 -30.02 -1.99 17.11
CA THR A 308 -29.26 -3.24 17.25
C THR A 308 -29.34 -4.14 16.02
N SER A 309 -30.20 -3.81 15.05
CA SER A 309 -30.34 -4.57 13.80
C SER A 309 -29.26 -4.29 12.75
N CYS A 310 -28.49 -3.19 12.86
CA CYS A 310 -27.45 -2.87 11.89
C CYS A 310 -26.25 -3.81 12.02
N VAL A 311 -25.96 -4.57 10.96
CA VAL A 311 -24.82 -5.50 10.88
C VAL A 311 -23.60 -4.83 10.27
N LEU A 312 -23.80 -4.01 9.24
CA LEU A 312 -22.73 -3.30 8.55
C LEU A 312 -23.25 -1.96 8.03
N ARG A 313 -22.52 -0.89 8.32
CA ARG A 313 -22.71 0.42 7.68
C ARG A 313 -21.48 0.80 6.85
N ILE A 314 -21.70 1.14 5.59
CA ILE A 314 -20.67 1.56 4.64
C ILE A 314 -20.94 3.01 4.23
N GLU A 315 -19.95 3.87 4.41
CA GLU A 315 -19.93 5.23 3.87
C GLU A 315 -18.65 5.44 3.05
N LYS A 316 -18.48 6.61 2.42
CA LYS A 316 -17.26 6.92 1.63
C LYS A 316 -15.97 6.57 2.37
N LYS A 317 -15.89 6.85 3.68
CA LYS A 317 -14.72 6.59 4.55
C LYS A 317 -15.03 5.75 5.80
N LEU A 318 -16.15 5.05 5.79
CA LEU A 318 -16.60 4.21 6.90
C LEU A 318 -16.90 2.78 6.43
N PHE A 319 -16.47 1.82 7.22
CA PHE A 319 -16.78 0.40 7.14
C PHE A 319 -16.99 -0.08 8.59
N ASP A 320 -18.20 0.13 9.10
CA ASP A 320 -18.56 -0.18 10.48
C ASP A 320 -19.31 -1.51 10.55
N TYR A 321 -18.55 -2.60 10.66
CA TYR A 321 -19.10 -3.93 10.90
C TYR A 321 -19.32 -4.13 12.40
N PHE A 322 -20.48 -4.66 12.81
CA PHE A 322 -20.82 -4.76 14.24
C PHE A 322 -19.82 -5.58 15.07
N ASN A 323 -19.03 -6.48 14.44
CA ASN A 323 -18.09 -7.37 15.13
C ASN A 323 -16.73 -7.46 14.41
N HIS A 324 -15.92 -6.39 14.46
CA HIS A 324 -14.57 -6.39 13.86
C HIS A 324 -13.63 -7.48 14.42
N LYS A 325 -13.82 -7.91 15.69
CA LYS A 325 -13.05 -9.03 16.27
C LYS A 325 -13.28 -10.33 15.49
N ARG A 326 -14.51 -10.57 15.03
CA ARG A 326 -14.82 -11.73 14.19
C ARG A 326 -14.05 -11.69 12.87
N LEU A 327 -13.95 -10.51 12.23
CA LEU A 327 -13.17 -10.37 11.01
C LEU A 327 -11.71 -10.78 11.23
N LEU A 328 -11.09 -10.36 12.34
CA LEU A 328 -9.72 -10.75 12.70
C LEU A 328 -9.56 -12.20 13.15
N ASN A 329 -10.59 -12.85 13.69
CA ASN A 329 -10.49 -14.23 14.18
C ASN A 329 -10.83 -15.27 13.10
N GLU A 330 -11.69 -14.91 12.14
CA GLU A 330 -12.21 -15.80 11.10
C GLU A 330 -11.68 -15.44 9.69
N TRP A 331 -10.55 -14.74 9.62
CA TRP A 331 -10.02 -14.20 8.36
C TRP A 331 -9.72 -15.24 7.29
N GLN A 332 -9.36 -16.46 7.70
CA GLN A 332 -9.11 -17.57 6.79
C GLN A 332 -10.35 -17.86 5.92
N GLY A 333 -11.56 -17.61 6.44
CA GLY A 333 -12.81 -17.86 5.73
C GLY A 333 -13.09 -16.91 4.58
N TYR A 334 -12.46 -15.74 4.53
CA TYR A 334 -12.59 -14.78 3.43
C TYR A 334 -11.29 -14.53 2.67
N LEU A 335 -10.21 -15.25 2.98
CA LEU A 335 -8.95 -15.13 2.22
C LEU A 335 -9.16 -15.44 0.73
N GLU A 336 -10.12 -16.29 0.37
CA GLU A 336 -10.48 -16.58 -1.03
C GLU A 336 -11.06 -15.39 -1.79
N ASP A 337 -11.45 -14.33 -1.08
CA ASP A 337 -11.88 -13.07 -1.65
C ASP A 337 -10.67 -12.16 -2.01
N ASP A 338 -9.45 -12.45 -1.54
CA ASP A 338 -8.20 -11.77 -1.97
C ASP A 338 -7.75 -12.24 -3.36
N ARG A 339 -8.32 -11.62 -4.41
CA ARG A 339 -8.17 -12.10 -5.80
C ARG A 339 -7.25 -11.25 -6.66
N GLU A 340 -6.88 -10.04 -6.25
CA GLU A 340 -6.18 -9.10 -7.14
C GLU A 340 -4.81 -9.58 -7.61
N ALA A 341 -4.09 -10.38 -6.82
CA ALA A 341 -2.81 -10.95 -7.22
C ALA A 341 -2.93 -11.86 -8.47
N HIS A 342 -4.10 -12.47 -8.71
CA HIS A 342 -4.36 -13.33 -9.88
C HIS A 342 -4.35 -12.57 -11.21
N ASN A 343 -4.49 -11.24 -11.18
CA ASN A 343 -4.37 -10.40 -12.37
C ASN A 343 -2.96 -10.39 -12.97
N PHE A 344 -1.95 -10.93 -12.25
CA PHE A 344 -0.54 -10.91 -12.66
C PHE A 344 0.04 -12.32 -12.76
N PRO A 345 -0.29 -13.09 -13.82
CA PRO A 345 0.15 -14.48 -13.98
C PRO A 345 1.67 -14.65 -14.17
N CYS A 346 2.46 -13.59 -14.20
CA CYS A 346 3.93 -13.64 -14.14
C CYS A 346 4.50 -13.49 -12.72
N LEU A 347 3.67 -13.08 -11.77
CA LEU A 347 4.00 -12.94 -10.36
C LEU A 347 3.39 -14.08 -9.55
N ARG A 348 4.03 -14.43 -8.45
CA ARG A 348 3.70 -15.52 -7.54
C ARG A 348 3.97 -15.07 -6.11
N GLU A 349 3.35 -15.75 -5.18
CA GLU A 349 3.51 -15.49 -3.75
C GLU A 349 3.58 -16.83 -3.01
N LEU A 350 4.15 -16.83 -1.80
CA LEU A 350 3.93 -17.94 -0.87
C LEU A 350 2.52 -17.85 -0.29
N SER A 351 1.98 -18.96 0.20
CA SER A 351 0.68 -18.98 0.86
C SER A 351 0.66 -18.02 2.06
N ILE A 352 -0.38 -17.18 2.11
CA ILE A 352 -0.62 -16.27 3.23
C ILE A 352 -1.18 -17.08 4.40
N ASN A 353 -0.49 -16.98 5.55
CA ASN A 353 -0.86 -17.64 6.80
C ASN A 353 -0.99 -16.62 7.96
N PHE A 354 -1.31 -15.37 7.63
CA PHE A 354 -1.40 -14.26 8.58
C PHE A 354 -2.67 -13.44 8.31
N PRO A 355 -3.26 -12.79 9.34
CA PRO A 355 -4.45 -11.95 9.17
C PRO A 355 -4.19 -10.75 8.26
N PRO A 356 -5.24 -10.06 7.78
CA PRO A 356 -5.13 -8.84 6.99
C PRO A 356 -4.17 -7.83 7.63
N THR A 357 -3.41 -7.11 6.82
CA THR A 357 -2.40 -6.16 7.29
C THR A 357 -2.95 -4.75 7.47
N TYR A 358 -4.19 -4.49 7.06
CA TYR A 358 -4.85 -3.19 7.10
C TYR A 358 -6.38 -3.36 7.25
N PRO A 359 -7.12 -2.42 7.89
CA PRO A 359 -6.68 -1.20 8.58
C PRO A 359 -6.60 -1.38 10.10
N TRP A 360 -5.41 -1.56 10.69
CA TRP A 360 -5.27 -1.72 12.14
C TRP A 360 -5.41 -0.40 12.90
N SER A 361 -5.72 -0.47 14.20
CA SER A 361 -5.75 0.71 15.04
C SER A 361 -4.39 1.38 15.13
N GLU A 362 -4.40 2.70 15.06
CA GLU A 362 -3.24 3.56 15.32
C GLU A 362 -3.14 3.95 16.80
N ASN A 363 -4.12 3.56 17.63
CA ASN A 363 -4.11 3.79 19.06
C ASN A 363 -3.35 2.65 19.78
N PRO A 364 -2.25 2.93 20.51
CA PRO A 364 -1.54 1.94 21.30
C PRO A 364 -2.42 1.15 22.28
N ASP A 365 -3.46 1.78 22.83
CA ASP A 365 -4.39 1.13 23.78
C ASP A 365 -5.37 0.16 23.11
N GLU A 366 -5.43 0.17 21.76
CA GLU A 366 -6.29 -0.67 20.94
C GLU A 366 -5.49 -1.37 19.82
N SER A 367 -4.21 -1.67 20.04
CA SER A 367 -3.25 -2.15 19.04
C SER A 367 -3.68 -3.41 18.26
N GLU A 368 -4.58 -4.19 18.85
CA GLU A 368 -5.10 -5.47 18.35
C GLU A 368 -6.48 -5.34 17.66
N SER A 369 -6.98 -4.13 17.45
CA SER A 369 -8.27 -3.89 16.78
C SER A 369 -8.10 -3.36 15.35
N LEU A 370 -9.13 -3.53 14.53
CA LEU A 370 -9.25 -2.87 13.22
C LEU A 370 -9.97 -1.52 13.37
N MET A 371 -9.50 -0.53 12.63
CA MET A 371 -10.24 0.71 12.41
C MET A 371 -11.48 0.45 11.55
N LYS A 372 -12.48 1.32 11.71
CA LYS A 372 -13.74 1.29 10.97
C LYS A 372 -13.68 2.02 9.64
N THR A 373 -12.50 2.20 9.05
CA THR A 373 -12.34 3.07 7.86
C THR A 373 -12.55 2.32 6.55
N ARG A 374 -12.13 1.06 6.49
CA ARG A 374 -12.12 0.20 5.30
C ARG A 374 -12.40 -1.26 5.68
N ALA A 375 -12.83 -2.06 4.70
CA ALA A 375 -12.81 -3.51 4.83
C ALA A 375 -11.38 -4.01 5.08
N PRO A 376 -11.19 -5.11 5.83
CA PRO A 376 -9.88 -5.72 6.02
C PRO A 376 -9.26 -6.14 4.69
N ALA A 377 -7.95 -5.98 4.54
CA ALA A 377 -7.23 -6.38 3.33
C ALA A 377 -5.76 -6.75 3.56
N TRP A 378 -5.20 -7.54 2.65
CA TRP A 378 -3.76 -7.82 2.56
C TRP A 378 -3.10 -6.86 1.57
N CYS A 379 -2.94 -5.61 2.02
CA CYS A 379 -2.34 -4.54 1.22
C CYS A 379 -0.83 -4.74 1.04
N ASP A 380 -0.15 -5.21 2.08
CA ASP A 380 1.31 -5.34 2.14
C ASP A 380 1.74 -6.74 1.70
N ARG A 381 2.54 -6.84 0.63
CA ARG A 381 2.80 -8.12 -0.05
C ARG A 381 4.24 -8.29 -0.50
N VAL A 382 4.70 -9.53 -0.60
CA VAL A 382 5.96 -9.90 -1.25
C VAL A 382 5.70 -10.81 -2.44
N LEU A 383 5.61 -10.21 -3.62
CA LEU A 383 5.44 -10.92 -4.88
C LEU A 383 6.80 -11.26 -5.52
N MET A 384 6.83 -12.35 -6.26
CA MET A 384 8.03 -12.91 -6.86
C MET A 384 7.77 -13.34 -8.30
N ASN A 385 8.77 -13.26 -9.17
CA ASN A 385 8.69 -14.03 -10.42
C ASN A 385 8.94 -15.53 -10.17
N ALA A 386 8.75 -16.37 -11.18
CA ALA A 386 8.91 -17.82 -11.07
C ALA A 386 10.31 -18.23 -10.53
N ARG A 387 11.37 -17.53 -10.95
CA ARG A 387 12.75 -17.82 -10.54
C ARG A 387 13.03 -17.47 -9.08
N ALA A 388 12.56 -16.32 -8.61
CA ALA A 388 12.64 -15.96 -7.20
C ALA A 388 11.86 -16.94 -6.32
N LEU A 389 10.64 -17.32 -6.74
CA LEU A 389 9.85 -18.31 -6.03
C LEU A 389 10.55 -19.68 -5.94
N GLU A 390 11.19 -20.12 -7.03
CA GLU A 390 11.95 -21.38 -7.04
C GLU A 390 13.10 -21.35 -6.01
N ILE A 391 13.84 -20.23 -5.93
CA ILE A 391 14.91 -20.05 -4.94
C ILE A 391 14.34 -20.13 -3.52
N VAL A 392 13.23 -19.44 -3.24
CA VAL A 392 12.60 -19.43 -1.92
C VAL A 392 12.09 -20.82 -1.53
N LYS A 393 11.41 -21.53 -2.45
CA LYS A 393 10.85 -22.87 -2.20
C LYS A 393 11.90 -23.96 -1.96
N ARG A 394 13.17 -23.73 -2.33
CA ARG A 394 14.27 -24.65 -1.98
C ARG A 394 14.59 -24.63 -0.48
N ASP A 395 14.27 -23.54 0.22
CA ASP A 395 14.38 -23.47 1.66
C ASP A 395 13.08 -23.97 2.32
N LYS A 396 13.15 -25.14 2.95
CA LYS A 396 12.03 -25.70 3.72
C LYS A 396 11.64 -24.85 4.93
N PHE A 397 12.53 -23.96 5.38
CA PHE A 397 12.32 -23.05 6.51
C PHE A 397 12.02 -21.62 6.06
N ALA A 398 11.71 -21.41 4.77
CA ALA A 398 11.25 -20.11 4.30
C ALA A 398 9.98 -19.69 5.07
N LYS A 399 9.96 -18.46 5.56
CA LYS A 399 8.86 -17.90 6.36
C LYS A 399 8.30 -16.66 5.68
N TYR A 400 6.99 -16.68 5.42
CA TYR A 400 6.21 -15.53 4.92
C TYR A 400 5.11 -15.19 5.92
N ASP A 401 5.21 -14.05 6.58
CA ASP A 401 4.38 -13.71 7.73
C ASP A 401 4.25 -12.19 7.93
N SER A 402 3.25 -11.75 8.67
CA SER A 402 3.21 -10.40 9.25
C SER A 402 3.73 -10.40 10.69
N PHE A 403 4.24 -9.28 11.17
CA PHE A 403 4.76 -9.17 12.55
C PHE A 403 4.25 -7.94 13.29
N GLY A 404 4.44 -7.93 14.62
CA GLY A 404 3.89 -6.89 15.50
C GLY A 404 2.36 -6.92 15.56
N LYS A 405 1.75 -8.12 15.56
CA LYS A 405 0.29 -8.30 15.56
C LYS A 405 -0.35 -7.71 16.83
N ASP A 406 0.34 -7.85 17.96
CA ASP A 406 0.04 -7.35 19.30
C ASP A 406 0.54 -5.92 19.57
N VAL A 407 1.41 -5.39 18.71
CA VAL A 407 2.01 -4.05 18.85
C VAL A 407 1.34 -3.06 17.91
N CYS A 408 1.12 -1.83 18.34
CA CYS A 408 0.61 -0.77 17.47
C CYS A 408 1.69 -0.36 16.47
N MET A 409 1.74 -1.04 15.31
CA MET A 409 2.72 -0.77 14.24
C MET A 409 2.26 0.34 13.28
N GLY A 410 1.11 0.95 13.56
CA GLY A 410 0.37 1.82 12.66
C GLY A 410 -0.86 1.11 12.10
N ASP A 411 -1.54 1.77 11.17
CA ASP A 411 -2.67 1.24 10.42
C ASP A 411 -2.33 0.08 9.50
N HIS A 412 -1.04 -0.11 9.22
CA HIS A 412 -0.51 -1.27 8.54
C HIS A 412 0.37 -2.14 9.47
N LYS A 413 0.21 -3.46 9.37
CA LYS A 413 1.15 -4.42 9.98
C LYS A 413 2.23 -4.79 8.95
N PRO A 414 3.53 -4.66 9.30
CA PRO A 414 4.61 -5.04 8.41
C PRO A 414 4.55 -6.51 7.98
N VAL A 415 4.99 -6.80 6.76
CA VAL A 415 5.09 -8.15 6.19
C VAL A 415 6.55 -8.49 5.90
N MET A 416 6.96 -9.72 6.23
CA MET A 416 8.30 -10.23 6.03
C MET A 416 8.33 -11.52 5.21
N LEU A 417 9.38 -11.66 4.40
CA LEU A 417 9.80 -12.91 3.77
C LEU A 417 11.25 -13.22 4.17
N SER A 418 11.49 -14.33 4.87
CA SER A 418 12.84 -14.81 5.18
C SER A 418 13.11 -16.16 4.54
N PHE A 419 14.28 -16.34 3.93
CA PHE A 419 14.68 -17.58 3.28
C PHE A 419 16.21 -17.70 3.19
N SER A 420 16.69 -18.91 3.01
CA SER A 420 18.11 -19.23 2.89
C SER A 420 18.43 -19.75 1.50
N VAL A 421 19.48 -19.21 0.89
CA VAL A 421 20.03 -19.70 -0.37
C VAL A 421 21.31 -20.46 -0.06
N ILE A 422 21.38 -21.71 -0.52
CA ILE A 422 22.64 -22.46 -0.60
C ILE A 422 23.45 -21.79 -1.69
N VAL A 423 24.61 -21.25 -1.31
CA VAL A 423 25.52 -20.59 -2.25
C VAL A 423 26.75 -21.43 -2.43
#